data_AF-A0A2W1MXT9-F1
#
_entry.id   AF-A0A2W1MXT9-F1
#
_cell.length_a   1.000
_cell.length_b   1.000
_cell.length_c   1.000
_cell.angle_alpha   90.00
_cell.angle_beta   90.00
_cell.angle_gamma   90.00
#
_symmetry.space_group_name_H-M   'P 1'
#
loop_
_entity.id
_entity.type
_entity.pdbx_description
1 polymer ?
#
loop_
_entity_poly.entity_id
_entity_poly.type
_entity_poly.pdbx_seq_one_letter_code
_entity_poly.pdbx_strand_id
1 'polypeptide(L)' 'MSDSDRQAVPSDEEIAAYMQRLVRSGRVKAAVLVAQTEKQFPTAGRDRIIRCYNALDSKYLKG' A
#
# COMPACT_ATOMS: atom_id res chain seq x y z
N MET A 1 -10.10 19.27 -21.74
CA MET A 1 -9.42 19.25 -20.42
C MET A 1 -9.77 17.91 -19.82
N SER A 2 -8.78 17.03 -19.70
CA SER A 2 -8.95 15.61 -19.35
C SER A 2 -9.55 15.47 -17.95
N ASP A 3 -10.34 14.42 -17.74
CA ASP A 3 -10.89 13.95 -16.44
C ASP A 3 -9.76 13.54 -15.47
N SER A 4 -8.86 14.47 -15.17
CA SER A 4 -7.80 14.31 -14.20
C SER A 4 -8.43 14.30 -12.81
N ASP A 5 -8.25 13.16 -12.13
CA ASP A 5 -8.22 13.05 -10.68
C ASP A 5 -9.55 13.00 -9.93
N ARG A 6 -10.57 12.31 -10.46
CA ARG A 6 -11.34 11.46 -9.55
C ARG A 6 -10.45 10.28 -9.18
N GLN A 7 -9.48 10.50 -8.29
CA GLN A 7 -8.73 9.42 -7.63
C GLN A 7 -9.76 8.60 -6.86
N ALA A 8 -10.31 7.59 -7.53
CA ALA A 8 -11.21 6.64 -6.92
C ALA A 8 -10.54 6.13 -5.64
N VAL A 9 -11.31 6.05 -4.57
CA VAL A 9 -10.83 5.51 -3.31
C VAL A 9 -10.35 4.09 -3.60
N PRO A 10 -9.05 3.77 -3.47
CA PRO A 10 -8.51 2.48 -3.88
C PRO A 10 -9.11 1.38 -2.99
N SER A 11 -9.26 0.19 -3.54
CA SER A 11 -9.66 -1.02 -2.82
C SER A 11 -8.53 -1.53 -1.90
N ASP A 12 -8.89 -2.40 -0.94
CA ASP A 12 -7.89 -3.04 -0.07
C ASP A 12 -6.97 -3.96 -0.89
N GLU A 13 -7.52 -4.62 -1.92
CA GLU A 13 -6.78 -5.45 -2.87
C GLU A 13 -5.72 -4.65 -3.65
N GLU A 14 -6.05 -3.44 -4.11
CA GLU A 14 -5.11 -2.58 -4.84
C GLU A 14 -3.95 -2.12 -3.95
N ILE A 15 -4.26 -1.72 -2.71
CA ILE A 15 -3.26 -1.33 -1.71
C ILE A 15 -2.34 -2.53 -1.41
N ALA A 16 -2.93 -3.71 -1.16
CA ALA A 16 -2.18 -4.92 -0.86
C ALA A 16 -1.31 -5.37 -2.05
N ALA A 17 -1.82 -5.35 -3.28
CA ALA A 17 -1.07 -5.71 -4.49
C ALA A 17 0.11 -4.75 -4.74
N TYR A 18 -0.07 -3.45 -4.45
CA TYR A 18 1.02 -2.48 -4.49
C TYR A 18 2.10 -2.79 -3.46
N MET A 19 1.73 -2.97 -2.19
CA MET A 19 2.65 -3.32 -1.12
C MET A 19 3.43 -4.60 -1.43
N GLN A 20 2.74 -5.63 -1.94
CA GLN A 20 3.36 -6.91 -2.30
C GLN A 20 4.39 -6.75 -3.43
N ARG A 21 4.13 -5.90 -4.43
CA ARG A 21 5.10 -5.58 -5.48
C ARG A 21 6.36 -4.92 -4.92
N LEU A 22 6.18 -3.98 -3.99
CA LEU A 22 7.32 -3.30 -3.33
C LEU A 22 8.13 -4.28 -2.48
N VAL A 23 7.49 -5.15 -1.69
CA VAL A 23 8.18 -6.18 -0.89
C VAL A 23 8.95 -7.15 -1.79
N ARG A 24 8.31 -7.68 -2.85
CA ARG A 24 8.93 -8.60 -3.81
C ARG A 24 10.10 -7.98 -4.57
N SER A 25 10.14 -6.65 -4.70
CA SER A 25 11.26 -5.98 -5.35
C SER A 25 12.57 -6.08 -4.54
N GLY A 26 12.50 -6.36 -3.23
CA GLY A 26 13.64 -6.35 -2.32
C GLY A 26 14.26 -4.96 -2.07
N ARG A 27 13.77 -3.92 -2.77
CA ARG A 27 14.32 -2.55 -2.72
C ARG A 27 13.65 -1.67 -1.66
N VAL A 28 12.49 -2.09 -1.16
CA VAL A 28 11.71 -1.33 -0.18
C VAL A 28 11.71 -2.06 1.14
N LYS A 29 12.28 -1.42 2.16
CA LYS A 29 12.25 -1.93 3.53
C LYS A 29 10.84 -1.83 4.11
N ALA A 30 10.46 -2.79 4.95
CA ALA A 30 9.17 -2.79 5.63
C ALA A 30 8.88 -1.46 6.37
N ALA A 31 9.90 -0.89 7.01
CA ALA A 31 9.81 0.38 7.74
C ALA A 31 9.35 1.59 6.90
N VAL A 32 9.53 1.57 5.58
CA VAL A 32 9.11 2.67 4.67
C VAL A 32 7.90 2.30 3.80
N LEU A 33 7.40 1.07 3.92
CA LEU A 33 6.33 0.56 3.07
C LEU A 33 5.02 1.33 3.24
N VAL A 34 4.65 1.65 4.49
CA VAL A 34 3.45 2.44 4.81
C VAL A 34 3.56 3.84 4.21
N ALA A 35 4.66 4.55 4.46
CA ALA A 35 4.87 5.91 3.97
C ALA A 35 4.89 5.99 2.42
N GLN A 36 5.46 4.98 1.76
CA GLN A 36 5.46 4.91 0.30
C GLN A 36 4.05 4.65 -0.26
N THR A 37 3.27 3.80 0.43
CA THR A 37 1.90 3.48 0.01
C THR A 37 0.95 4.66 0.23
N GLU A 38 1.14 5.44 1.29
CA GLU A 38 0.39 6.69 1.51
C GLU A 38 0.60 7.71 0.40
N LYS A 39 1.84 7.84 -0.10
CA LYS A 39 2.15 8.72 -1.24
C LYS A 39 1.47 8.25 -2.53
N GLN A 40 1.36 6.93 -2.71
CA GLN A 40 0.70 6.35 -3.89
C GLN A 40 -0.83 6.44 -3.81
N PHE A 41 -1.39 6.34 -2.60
CA PHE A 41 -2.82 6.28 -2.34
C PHE A 41 -3.24 7.31 -1.27
N PRO A 42 -3.16 8.61 -1.57
CA PRO A 42 -3.47 9.66 -0.59
C PRO A 42 -4.94 9.63 -0.12
N THR A 43 -5.84 9.08 -0.94
CA THR A 43 -7.28 8.96 -0.64
C THR A 43 -7.66 7.73 0.18
N ALA A 44 -6.73 6.77 0.42
CA ALA A 44 -7.03 5.54 1.16
C ALA A 44 -7.18 5.74 2.68
N GLY A 45 -6.53 6.78 3.23
CA GLY A 45 -6.38 6.99 4.66
C GLY A 45 -5.34 6.07 5.31
N ARG A 46 -4.59 6.60 6.27
CA ARG A 46 -3.48 5.91 6.93
C ARG A 46 -3.88 4.61 7.62
N ASP A 47 -4.99 4.62 8.36
CA ASP A 47 -5.45 3.44 9.13
C ASP A 47 -5.73 2.25 8.23
N ARG A 48 -6.26 2.50 7.03
CA ARG A 48 -6.55 1.47 6.04
C ARG A 48 -5.27 0.85 5.48
N ILE A 49 -4.29 1.70 5.17
CA ILE A 49 -2.97 1.28 4.72
C ILE A 49 -2.27 0.43 5.80
N ILE A 50 -2.36 0.81 7.08
CA ILE A 50 -1.82 0.02 8.19
C ILE A 50 -2.50 -1.36 8.30
N ARG A 51 -3.82 -1.44 8.09
CA ARG A 51 -4.52 -2.75 8.06
C ARG A 51 -4.01 -3.64 6.93
N CYS A 52 -3.86 -3.12 5.72
CA CYS A 52 -3.30 -3.85 4.59
C CYS A 52 -1.85 -4.29 4.87
N TYR A 53 -1.04 -3.42 5.49
CA TYR A 53 0.32 -3.72 5.90
C TYR A 53 0.37 -4.90 6.89
N ASN A 54 -0.42 -4.85 7.97
CA ASN A 54 -0.46 -5.91 8.98
C ASN A 54 -0.94 -7.26 8.40
N ALA A 55 -1.88 -7.21 7.45
CA ALA A 55 -2.35 -8.40 6.73
C ALA A 55 -1.26 -9.00 5.81
N LEU A 56 -0.35 -8.18 5.28
CA LEU A 56 0.83 -8.64 4.54
C LEU A 56 1.93 -9.16 5.48
N ASP A 57 2.24 -8.42 6.54
CA ASP A 57 3.26 -8.74 7.54
C ASP A 57 3.00 -10.11 8.18
N SER A 58 1.75 -10.38 8.59
CA SER A 58 1.35 -11.69 9.12
C SER A 58 1.50 -12.86 8.15
N LYS A 59 1.55 -12.60 6.83
CA LYS A 59 1.68 -13.62 5.77
C LYS A 59 3.12 -13.80 5.28
N TYR A 60 3.95 -12.75 5.32
CA TYR A 60 5.28 -12.74 4.71
C TYR A 60 6.43 -12.54 5.69
N LEU A 61 6.16 -12.04 6.90
CA LEU A 61 7.18 -11.65 7.90
C LEU A 61 7.11 -12.48 9.18
N LYS A 62 6.35 -13.58 9.18
CA LYS A 62 6.57 -14.69 10.13
C LYS A 62 7.88 -15.40 9.78
N GLY A 63 8.98 -14.83 10.24
CA GLY A 63 10.14 -15.59 10.69
C GLY A 63 9.86 -16.26 12.03
#